data_AF-A0A534TVK1-F1
#
_entry.id   AF-A0A534TVK1-F1
#
_cell.length_a   1.000
_cell.length_b   1.000
_cell.length_c   1.000
_cell.angle_alpha   90.00
_cell.angle_beta   90.00
_cell.angle_gamma   90.00
#
_symmetry.space_group_name_H-M   'P 1'
#
loop_
_entity.id
_entity.type
_entity.pdbx_description
1 polymer ?
#
loop_
_entity_poly.entity_id
_entity_poly.type
_entity_poly.pdbx_seq_one_letter_code
_entity_poly.pdbx_strand_id
1 'polypeptide(L)'
;MQAVGVPPPVRRASVTIALALAIVVGRAAPAAAQCPALPGDAFAFLSLASTRCPATPLVLWATPEVVFDCRFFADGTHQTSCGETTQDACVQHCREAAAQWNDDLGGRFRYVEADAAHPVAFCDTTDGRTSIGGSPQFCGGQSFGSNVVAVTLRVTITSGPQRGEQQDADVVLNPKFNDLFTPAFFRVVIEHELGHVLGLDHPDQCGRDANVLMRSAFKFADGDPCFVSAPTADDLAGATMIYPVVNPEPTPTPAPVCGDVDGNGTVTLSDLASVLAAAVDLSSGCDLVPSRCDVDGSDGIDVIDAANVERRAFGLPAANACAGR
;
A
#
# COMPACT_ATOMS: atom_id res chain seq x y z
N MET A 1 75.94 -47.50 -52.40
CA MET A 1 74.82 -48.17 -53.08
C MET A 1 73.53 -47.59 -52.55
N GLN A 2 72.59 -47.35 -53.46
CA GLN A 2 71.41 -46.50 -53.36
C GLN A 2 70.47 -46.88 -52.20
N ALA A 3 69.96 -45.89 -51.49
CA ALA A 3 68.77 -46.00 -50.65
C ALA A 3 67.63 -45.21 -51.29
N VAL A 4 66.52 -45.91 -51.53
CA VAL A 4 65.31 -45.51 -52.24
C VAL A 4 64.51 -44.52 -51.40
N GLY A 5 64.08 -43.41 -52.03
CA GLY A 5 63.28 -42.37 -51.41
C GLY A 5 61.78 -42.70 -51.33
N VAL A 6 61.17 -42.32 -50.22
CA VAL A 6 59.71 -42.33 -50.01
C VAL A 6 59.16 -40.91 -50.27
N PRO A 7 58.09 -40.74 -51.07
CA PRO A 7 57.52 -39.42 -51.34
C PRO A 7 56.72 -38.87 -50.13
N PRO A 8 56.72 -37.54 -49.91
CA PRO A 8 55.99 -36.89 -48.82
C PRO A 8 54.47 -36.78 -49.10
N PRO A 9 53.64 -36.64 -48.06
CA PRO A 9 52.19 -36.59 -48.21
C PRO A 9 51.69 -35.24 -48.77
N VAL A 10 50.68 -35.34 -49.62
CA VAL A 10 49.93 -34.25 -50.24
C VAL A 10 49.20 -33.43 -49.19
N ARG A 11 49.55 -32.14 -49.04
CA ARG A 11 48.82 -31.17 -48.20
C ARG A 11 47.56 -30.71 -48.94
N ARG A 12 46.39 -30.97 -48.36
CA ARG A 12 45.12 -30.35 -48.77
C ARG A 12 45.08 -28.90 -48.25
N ALA A 13 44.90 -27.94 -49.14
CA ALA A 13 44.68 -26.54 -48.80
C ALA A 13 43.20 -26.35 -48.43
N SER A 14 42.94 -25.94 -47.19
CA SER A 14 41.62 -25.47 -46.75
C SER A 14 41.57 -23.96 -46.91
N VAL A 15 40.60 -23.47 -47.70
CA VAL A 15 40.31 -22.04 -47.86
C VAL A 15 39.42 -21.62 -46.68
N THR A 16 39.96 -20.81 -45.77
CA THR A 16 39.18 -20.20 -44.69
C THR A 16 38.62 -18.87 -45.18
N ILE A 17 37.30 -18.81 -45.42
CA ILE A 17 36.57 -17.57 -45.66
C ILE A 17 36.39 -16.87 -44.31
N ALA A 18 37.08 -15.74 -44.11
CA ALA A 18 36.90 -14.90 -42.93
C ALA A 18 35.60 -14.10 -43.07
N LEU A 19 34.53 -14.58 -42.42
CA LEU A 19 33.32 -13.81 -42.19
C LEU A 19 33.59 -12.89 -40.99
N ALA A 20 33.77 -11.59 -41.25
CA ALA A 20 33.85 -10.59 -40.19
C ALA A 20 32.47 -10.43 -39.53
N LEU A 21 32.22 -11.20 -38.48
CA LEU A 21 31.10 -10.99 -37.58
C LEU A 21 31.47 -9.81 -36.67
N ALA A 22 30.89 -8.65 -36.93
CA ALA A 22 30.91 -7.56 -35.96
C ALA A 22 30.10 -8.02 -34.74
N ILE A 23 30.77 -8.59 -33.75
CA ILE A 23 30.21 -8.80 -32.42
C ILE A 23 30.11 -7.41 -31.80
N VAL A 24 28.95 -6.78 -31.95
CA VAL A 24 28.53 -5.75 -31.02
C VAL A 24 28.46 -6.45 -29.66
N VAL A 25 29.49 -6.25 -28.84
CA VAL A 25 29.41 -6.54 -27.41
C VAL A 25 28.47 -5.49 -26.83
N GLY A 26 27.18 -5.64 -27.11
CA GLY A 26 26.15 -5.01 -26.31
C GLY A 26 26.34 -5.59 -24.92
N ARG A 27 26.81 -4.76 -23.98
CA ARG A 27 26.60 -5.08 -22.57
C ARG A 27 25.11 -5.30 -22.43
N ALA A 28 24.68 -6.56 -22.31
CA ALA A 28 23.35 -6.84 -21.82
C ALA A 28 23.26 -6.07 -20.50
N ALA A 29 22.36 -5.09 -20.45
CA ALA A 29 22.00 -4.50 -19.18
C ALA A 29 21.66 -5.67 -18.23
N PRO A 30 22.12 -5.65 -16.97
CA PRO A 30 21.69 -6.66 -16.02
C PRO A 30 20.16 -6.71 -16.11
N ALA A 31 19.60 -7.89 -16.36
CA ALA A 31 18.17 -8.07 -16.32
C ALA A 31 17.70 -7.52 -14.98
N ALA A 32 16.95 -6.40 -14.99
CA ALA A 32 16.40 -5.83 -13.78
C ALA A 32 15.70 -6.98 -13.05
N ALA A 33 16.11 -7.26 -11.81
CA ALA A 33 15.51 -8.34 -11.05
C ALA A 33 14.00 -8.09 -11.02
N GLN A 34 13.22 -8.97 -11.64
CA GLN A 34 11.77 -8.85 -11.63
C GLN A 34 11.32 -9.17 -10.20
N CYS A 35 10.87 -8.14 -9.49
CA CYS A 35 10.28 -8.33 -8.19
C CYS A 35 9.03 -9.20 -8.31
N PRO A 36 8.73 -10.05 -7.31
CA PRO A 36 7.46 -10.78 -7.28
C PRO A 36 6.31 -9.80 -7.53
N ALA A 37 5.44 -10.12 -8.48
CA ALA A 37 4.27 -9.29 -8.77
C ALA A 37 3.41 -9.17 -7.51
N LEU A 38 2.84 -7.98 -7.27
CA LEU A 38 1.88 -7.73 -6.19
C LEU A 38 0.57 -8.44 -6.53
N PRO A 39 0.19 -9.54 -5.83
CA PRO A 39 -1.17 -10.04 -5.89
C PRO A 39 -2.05 -9.03 -5.15
N GLY A 40 -3.28 -8.79 -5.62
CA GLY A 40 -4.23 -7.90 -4.93
C GLY A 40 -4.85 -8.51 -3.66
N ASP A 41 -4.33 -9.64 -3.21
CA ASP A 41 -4.88 -10.47 -2.14
C ASP A 41 -3.79 -11.24 -1.35
N ALA A 42 -2.55 -10.78 -1.38
CA ALA A 42 -1.43 -11.43 -0.71
C ALA A 42 -1.44 -11.25 0.82
N PHE A 43 -2.08 -10.21 1.34
CA PHE A 43 -2.06 -9.84 2.76
C PHE A 43 -2.38 -11.03 3.68
N ALA A 44 -1.82 -10.98 4.87
CA ALA A 44 -2.08 -11.97 5.91
C ALA A 44 -2.54 -11.29 7.19
N PHE A 45 -3.39 -11.99 7.92
CA PHE A 45 -3.89 -11.56 9.21
C PHE A 45 -3.25 -12.36 10.31
N LEU A 46 -3.05 -11.71 11.45
CA LEU A 46 -2.58 -12.41 12.63
C LEU A 46 -3.56 -13.48 13.06
N SER A 47 -3.00 -14.62 13.43
CA SER A 47 -3.74 -15.76 13.90
C SER A 47 -3.77 -15.85 15.42
N LEU A 48 -4.92 -16.30 15.94
CA LEU A 48 -5.00 -16.88 17.27
C LEU A 48 -4.58 -18.37 17.19
N ALA A 49 -3.31 -18.67 17.48
CA ALA A 49 -2.63 -19.94 17.79
C ALA A 49 -2.90 -21.22 16.95
N SER A 50 -4.11 -21.47 16.43
CA SER A 50 -4.49 -22.71 15.74
C SER A 50 -4.72 -22.56 14.23
N THR A 51 -4.87 -21.35 13.70
CA THR A 51 -5.25 -21.13 12.30
C THR A 51 -4.25 -20.23 11.60
N ARG A 52 -3.14 -20.76 11.08
CA ARG A 52 -2.20 -19.90 10.31
C ARG A 52 -2.94 -19.19 9.19
N CYS A 53 -2.82 -17.87 9.15
CA CYS A 53 -3.35 -17.02 8.07
C CYS A 53 -4.86 -17.20 7.84
N PRO A 54 -5.71 -16.79 8.79
CA PRO A 54 -7.15 -16.86 8.62
C PRO A 54 -7.59 -16.03 7.40
N ALA A 55 -8.67 -16.45 6.73
CA ALA A 55 -9.22 -15.72 5.58
C ALA A 55 -9.89 -14.39 5.97
N THR A 56 -10.14 -14.17 7.26
CA THR A 56 -10.73 -12.95 7.82
C THR A 56 -9.87 -12.44 8.98
N PRO A 57 -9.84 -11.12 9.23
CA PRO A 57 -9.19 -10.56 10.41
C PRO A 57 -9.66 -11.24 11.69
N LEU A 58 -8.72 -11.64 12.54
CA LEU A 58 -9.00 -12.18 13.88
C LEU A 58 -8.40 -11.32 14.99
N VAL A 59 -7.55 -10.36 14.66
CA VAL A 59 -6.89 -9.48 15.63
C VAL A 59 -7.11 -8.04 15.21
N LEU A 60 -7.67 -7.24 16.11
CA LEU A 60 -7.99 -5.83 15.88
C LEU A 60 -8.10 -5.06 17.21
N TRP A 61 -7.88 -3.75 17.17
CA TRP A 61 -8.21 -2.87 18.30
C TRP A 61 -9.72 -2.60 18.35
N ALA A 62 -10.32 -2.72 19.54
CA ALA A 62 -11.76 -2.50 19.74
C ALA A 62 -12.18 -1.08 19.35
N THR A 63 -11.36 -0.10 19.74
CA THR A 63 -11.42 1.26 19.23
C THR A 63 -10.39 1.35 18.11
N PRO A 64 -10.71 1.91 16.93
CA PRO A 64 -9.78 2.02 15.81
C PRO A 64 -8.72 3.12 16.04
N GLU A 65 -8.06 3.06 17.18
CA GLU A 65 -7.06 4.01 17.62
C GLU A 65 -6.14 3.34 18.64
N VAL A 66 -4.84 3.66 18.57
CA VAL A 66 -3.88 3.28 19.61
C VAL A 66 -2.95 4.44 19.94
N VAL A 67 -2.65 4.62 21.22
CA VAL A 67 -1.66 5.59 21.66
C VAL A 67 -0.27 4.97 21.58
N PHE A 68 0.70 5.66 20.98
CA PHE A 68 2.08 5.19 20.85
C PHE A 68 3.10 6.21 21.38
N ASP A 69 4.29 5.75 21.78
CA ASP A 69 5.39 6.62 22.19
C ASP A 69 6.73 6.19 21.59
N CYS A 70 7.30 7.05 20.76
CA CYS A 70 8.61 6.88 20.13
C CYS A 70 9.76 7.47 20.96
N ARG A 71 9.48 8.19 22.07
CA ARG A 71 10.50 8.93 22.83
C ARG A 71 11.51 8.01 23.52
N PHE A 72 11.23 6.71 23.63
CA PHE A 72 12.16 5.71 24.14
C PHE A 72 13.47 5.65 23.35
N PHE A 73 13.48 6.00 22.06
CA PHE A 73 14.73 6.13 21.30
C PHE A 73 15.68 7.21 21.85
N ALA A 74 15.16 8.21 22.57
CA ALA A 74 15.92 9.32 23.12
C ALA A 74 16.05 9.29 24.66
N ASP A 75 15.54 8.27 25.35
CA ASP A 75 15.44 8.27 26.82
C ASP A 75 16.74 7.89 27.57
N GLY A 76 17.74 7.41 26.85
CA GLY A 76 19.04 7.00 27.39
C GLY A 76 19.13 5.52 27.79
N THR A 77 18.01 4.81 27.84
CA THR A 77 17.92 3.40 28.27
C THR A 77 17.46 2.47 27.16
N HIS A 78 16.61 2.93 26.26
CA HIS A 78 15.99 2.16 25.18
C HIS A 78 16.38 2.69 23.80
N GLN A 79 17.61 3.19 23.69
CA GLN A 79 18.12 3.78 22.47
C GLN A 79 18.51 2.71 21.44
N THR A 80 18.43 3.08 20.17
CA THR A 80 18.96 2.30 19.05
C THR A 80 19.62 3.24 18.06
N SER A 81 20.50 2.73 17.19
CA SER A 81 20.97 3.53 16.04
C SER A 81 19.91 3.50 14.96
N CYS A 82 19.58 4.65 14.37
CA CYS A 82 18.73 4.73 13.17
C CYS A 82 19.51 5.20 11.92
N GLY A 83 20.84 5.21 11.98
CA GLY A 83 21.68 5.75 10.91
C GLY A 83 21.75 7.28 10.86
N GLU A 84 21.19 7.95 11.87
CA GLU A 84 21.22 9.40 12.04
C GLU A 84 22.30 9.85 13.02
N THR A 85 22.55 11.16 13.05
CA THR A 85 23.51 11.77 13.97
C THR A 85 22.93 12.09 15.36
N THR A 86 21.60 12.07 15.52
CA THR A 86 20.91 12.37 16.79
C THR A 86 19.79 11.39 17.07
N GLN A 87 19.48 11.18 18.35
CA GLN A 87 18.35 10.32 18.77
C GLN A 87 17.00 10.97 18.50
N ASP A 88 16.91 12.30 18.57
CA ASP A 88 15.68 13.02 18.21
C ASP A 88 15.29 12.77 16.74
N ALA A 89 16.26 12.58 15.85
CA ALA A 89 15.99 12.20 14.47
C ALA A 89 15.40 10.77 14.39
N CYS A 90 15.84 9.83 15.24
CA CYS A 90 15.22 8.50 15.31
C CYS A 90 13.76 8.57 15.80
N VAL A 91 13.48 9.39 16.82
CA VAL A 91 12.11 9.67 17.27
C VAL A 91 11.27 10.24 16.12
N GLN A 92 11.83 11.14 15.33
CA GLN A 92 11.14 11.74 14.19
C GLN A 92 10.82 10.71 13.09
N HIS A 93 11.76 9.84 12.71
CA HIS A 93 11.49 8.76 11.75
C HIS A 93 10.38 7.81 12.21
N CYS A 94 10.33 7.54 13.52
CA CYS A 94 9.26 6.73 14.12
C CYS A 94 7.89 7.42 14.03
N ARG A 95 7.82 8.73 14.26
CA ARG A 95 6.58 9.50 14.08
C ARG A 95 6.14 9.56 12.62
N GLU A 96 7.07 9.70 11.69
CA GLU A 96 6.78 9.72 10.26
C GLU A 96 6.23 8.38 9.77
N ALA A 97 6.72 7.26 10.31
CA ALA A 97 6.16 5.93 10.07
C ALA A 97 4.70 5.81 10.51
N ALA A 98 4.38 6.30 11.72
CA ALA A 98 3.00 6.33 12.22
C ALA A 98 2.11 7.30 11.42
N ALA A 99 2.65 8.45 11.02
CA ALA A 99 1.96 9.43 10.17
C ALA A 99 1.61 8.84 8.80
N GLN A 100 2.49 8.04 8.20
CA GLN A 100 2.24 7.36 6.93
C GLN A 100 0.99 6.46 7.02
N TRP A 101 0.91 5.62 8.06
CA TRP A 101 -0.28 4.81 8.28
C TRP A 101 -1.54 5.63 8.56
N ASN A 102 -1.43 6.75 9.28
CA ASN A 102 -2.57 7.65 9.52
C ASN A 102 -3.10 8.28 8.24
N ASP A 103 -2.21 8.70 7.34
CA ASP A 103 -2.58 9.26 6.04
C ASP A 103 -3.25 8.20 5.16
N ASP A 104 -2.70 6.99 5.12
CA ASP A 104 -3.22 5.89 4.31
C ASP A 104 -4.55 5.32 4.84
N LEU A 105 -4.79 5.40 6.16
CA LEU A 105 -5.98 4.88 6.84
C LEU A 105 -6.92 5.99 7.34
N GLY A 106 -6.89 7.16 6.72
CA GLY A 106 -7.75 8.30 7.07
C GLY A 106 -9.22 7.89 7.28
N GLY A 107 -9.76 8.18 8.46
CA GLY A 107 -11.14 7.85 8.85
C GLY A 107 -11.40 6.38 9.19
N ARG A 108 -10.36 5.53 9.19
CA ARG A 108 -10.45 4.09 9.48
C ARG A 108 -9.75 3.69 10.76
N PHE A 109 -8.51 4.16 10.95
CA PHE A 109 -7.68 3.88 12.12
C PHE A 109 -6.77 5.08 12.42
N ARG A 110 -6.32 5.22 13.68
CA ARG A 110 -5.38 6.29 14.05
C ARG A 110 -4.32 5.85 15.06
N TYR A 111 -3.06 6.12 14.76
CA TYR A 111 -1.99 6.22 15.72
C TYR A 111 -1.99 7.62 16.36
N VAL A 112 -2.03 7.67 17.68
CA VAL A 112 -2.03 8.91 18.46
C VAL A 112 -0.76 8.98 19.29
N GLU A 113 0.04 10.02 19.11
CA GLU A 113 1.23 10.18 19.93
C GLU A 113 0.87 10.42 21.40
N ALA A 114 1.58 9.75 22.30
CA ALA A 114 1.41 9.88 23.73
C ALA A 114 1.68 11.32 24.19
N ASP A 115 0.75 11.86 24.97
CA ASP A 115 0.96 13.14 25.63
C ASP A 115 1.90 13.00 26.85
N ALA A 116 2.47 14.11 27.31
CA ALA A 116 3.36 14.10 28.47
C ALA A 116 2.63 13.95 29.82
N ALA A 117 1.31 14.16 29.86
CA ALA A 117 0.49 14.02 31.07
C ALA A 117 0.08 12.56 31.33
N HIS A 118 0.08 11.72 30.30
CA HIS A 118 -0.27 10.30 30.31
C HIS A 118 0.84 9.50 29.62
N PRO A 119 2.01 9.34 30.27
CA PRO A 119 3.15 8.65 29.67
C PRO A 119 2.84 7.18 29.40
N VAL A 120 3.41 6.66 28.32
CA VAL A 120 3.50 5.22 28.04
C VAL A 120 4.64 4.64 28.87
N ALA A 121 4.52 3.41 29.36
CA ALA A 121 5.62 2.68 29.97
C ALA A 121 6.26 1.72 28.95
N PHE A 122 7.59 1.63 28.92
CA PHE A 122 8.27 0.73 27.98
C PHE A 122 7.96 -0.73 28.32
N CYS A 123 7.47 -1.49 27.34
CA CYS A 123 7.13 -2.91 27.49
C CYS A 123 6.06 -3.20 28.58
N ASP A 124 5.18 -2.27 28.90
CA ASP A 124 4.06 -2.51 29.81
C ASP A 124 2.84 -3.04 29.04
N THR A 125 2.79 -4.36 28.93
CA THR A 125 1.75 -5.09 28.18
C THR A 125 0.32 -4.99 28.73
N THR A 126 0.06 -4.07 29.66
CA THR A 126 -1.22 -3.90 30.36
C THR A 126 -1.77 -2.48 30.30
N ASP A 127 -1.04 -1.54 29.70
CA ASP A 127 -1.45 -0.13 29.64
C ASP A 127 -2.33 0.17 28.41
N GLY A 128 -2.37 -0.75 27.45
CA GLY A 128 -3.15 -0.64 26.22
C GLY A 128 -2.61 0.41 25.27
N ARG A 129 -1.31 0.63 25.32
CA ARG A 129 -0.57 1.60 24.53
C ARG A 129 0.60 0.88 23.89
N THR A 130 1.26 1.57 22.97
CA THR A 130 2.37 1.02 22.20
C THR A 130 3.65 1.76 22.54
N SER A 131 4.56 1.09 23.26
CA SER A 131 5.93 1.58 23.39
C SER A 131 6.78 1.18 22.17
N ILE A 132 7.64 2.08 21.69
CA ILE A 132 8.52 1.81 20.55
C ILE A 132 9.93 2.24 20.90
N GLY A 133 10.86 1.29 20.97
CA GLY A 133 12.24 1.55 21.39
C GLY A 133 13.20 0.41 21.10
N GLY A 134 14.47 0.60 21.42
CA GLY A 134 15.53 -0.39 21.31
C GLY A 134 15.77 -1.15 22.61
N SER A 135 16.01 -2.46 22.54
CA SER A 135 16.46 -3.24 23.70
C SER A 135 17.15 -4.53 23.25
N PRO A 136 18.18 -5.03 23.97
CA PRO A 136 18.84 -6.31 23.65
C PRO A 136 17.93 -7.54 23.86
N GLN A 137 16.78 -7.35 24.50
CA GLN A 137 15.74 -8.35 24.73
C GLN A 137 14.38 -7.73 24.41
N PHE A 138 13.44 -8.52 23.92
CA PHE A 138 12.08 -8.02 23.71
C PHE A 138 11.24 -8.14 25.00
N CYS A 139 10.05 -7.55 25.00
CA CYS A 139 9.21 -7.46 26.20
C CYS A 139 9.01 -8.84 26.86
N GLY A 140 9.13 -8.91 28.18
CA GLY A 140 9.19 -10.20 28.91
C GLY A 140 10.59 -10.83 29.02
N GLY A 141 11.65 -10.16 28.54
CA GLY A 141 13.05 -10.50 28.82
C GLY A 141 13.62 -11.63 27.97
N GLN A 142 12.98 -11.98 26.87
CA GLN A 142 13.43 -13.03 25.96
C GLN A 142 14.44 -12.48 24.95
N SER A 143 15.42 -13.31 24.58
CA SER A 143 16.43 -12.94 23.58
C SER A 143 15.88 -13.06 22.16
N PHE A 144 16.32 -12.16 21.30
CA PHE A 144 16.06 -12.23 19.87
C PHE A 144 16.67 -13.48 19.24
N GLY A 145 16.00 -14.00 18.20
CA GLY A 145 16.61 -14.93 17.27
C GLY A 145 17.81 -14.29 16.53
N SER A 146 18.65 -15.11 15.90
CA SER A 146 19.90 -14.63 15.28
C SER A 146 19.70 -13.59 14.18
N ASN A 147 18.54 -13.62 13.52
CA ASN A 147 18.18 -12.82 12.33
C ASN A 147 16.89 -12.01 12.54
N VAL A 148 16.61 -11.54 13.76
CA VAL A 148 15.40 -10.78 14.09
C VAL A 148 15.78 -9.33 14.39
N VAL A 149 15.40 -8.42 13.50
CA VAL A 149 15.75 -6.99 13.57
C VAL A 149 14.83 -6.21 14.50
N ALA A 150 13.55 -6.56 14.51
CA ALA A 150 12.56 -6.00 15.43
C ALA A 150 11.47 -7.05 15.69
N VAL A 151 10.65 -6.79 16.70
CA VAL A 151 9.46 -7.58 17.01
C VAL A 151 8.35 -6.68 17.53
N THR A 152 7.12 -7.02 17.18
CA THR A 152 5.91 -6.52 17.83
C THR A 152 5.35 -7.60 18.75
N LEU A 153 5.33 -7.33 20.06
CA LEU A 153 4.69 -8.16 21.06
C LEU A 153 3.26 -7.71 21.21
N ARG A 154 2.32 -8.66 21.23
CA ARG A 154 0.89 -8.37 21.26
C ARG A 154 0.23 -9.13 22.38
N VAL A 155 -0.70 -8.48 23.05
CA VAL A 155 -1.63 -9.11 23.98
C VAL A 155 -3.01 -9.05 23.36
N THR A 156 -3.66 -10.21 23.24
CA THR A 156 -4.99 -10.32 22.64
C THR A 156 -5.90 -11.16 23.52
N ILE A 157 -7.18 -10.84 23.55
CA ILE A 157 -8.19 -11.66 24.21
C ILE A 157 -8.34 -12.98 23.44
N THR A 158 -8.10 -14.10 24.11
CA THR A 158 -8.09 -15.43 23.46
C THR A 158 -9.41 -16.20 23.58
N SER A 159 -10.37 -15.69 24.37
CA SER A 159 -11.64 -16.36 24.65
C SER A 159 -12.80 -15.39 24.89
N GLY A 160 -14.03 -15.88 24.81
CA GLY A 160 -15.24 -15.08 25.03
C GLY A 160 -15.65 -14.22 23.83
N PRO A 161 -16.67 -13.34 24.00
CA PRO A 161 -17.22 -12.52 22.92
C PRO A 161 -16.22 -11.52 22.32
N GLN A 162 -15.23 -11.09 23.10
CA GLN A 162 -14.18 -10.15 22.69
C GLN A 162 -12.94 -10.88 22.12
N ARG A 163 -13.03 -12.18 21.83
CA ARG A 163 -11.91 -12.94 21.28
C ARG A 163 -11.37 -12.25 20.04
N GLY A 164 -10.06 -11.99 20.02
CA GLY A 164 -9.38 -11.28 18.94
C GLY A 164 -9.13 -9.80 19.22
N GLU A 165 -9.81 -9.22 20.21
CA GLU A 165 -9.55 -7.84 20.62
C GLU A 165 -8.11 -7.72 21.14
N GLN A 166 -7.34 -6.82 20.53
CA GLN A 166 -6.00 -6.47 20.95
C GLN A 166 -6.11 -5.59 22.20
N GLN A 167 -5.42 -6.01 23.26
CA GLN A 167 -5.31 -5.28 24.50
C GLN A 167 -4.07 -4.41 24.52
N ASP A 168 -2.99 -4.85 23.86
CA ASP A 168 -1.70 -4.20 23.92
C ASP A 168 -0.83 -4.60 22.71
N ALA A 169 0.07 -3.71 22.28
CA ALA A 169 1.10 -4.05 21.31
C ALA A 169 2.35 -3.18 21.45
N ASP A 170 3.47 -3.77 21.85
CA ASP A 170 4.76 -3.10 22.03
C ASP A 170 5.77 -3.48 20.95
N VAL A 171 6.58 -2.51 20.51
CA VAL A 171 7.58 -2.69 19.45
C VAL A 171 8.99 -2.56 20.02
N VAL A 172 9.80 -3.58 19.80
CA VAL A 172 11.20 -3.60 20.23
C VAL A 172 12.13 -3.84 19.07
N LEU A 173 13.02 -2.87 18.80
CA LEU A 173 14.10 -2.98 17.85
C LEU A 173 15.32 -3.61 18.52
N ASN A 174 16.05 -4.46 17.80
CA ASN A 174 17.22 -5.16 18.28
C ASN A 174 18.50 -4.36 17.97
N PRO A 175 19.19 -3.79 19.00
CA PRO A 175 20.39 -2.98 18.79
C PRO A 175 21.56 -3.74 18.17
N LYS A 176 21.51 -5.08 18.13
CA LYS A 176 22.50 -5.91 17.39
C LYS A 176 22.61 -5.51 15.92
N PHE A 177 21.55 -4.94 15.34
CA PHE A 177 21.50 -4.54 13.93
C PHE A 177 21.75 -3.05 13.71
N ASN A 178 22.24 -2.33 14.72
CA ASN A 178 22.54 -0.89 14.64
C ASN A 178 23.38 -0.49 13.42
N ASP A 179 24.36 -1.30 13.06
CA ASP A 179 25.26 -1.03 11.94
C ASP A 179 24.58 -1.18 10.56
N LEU A 180 23.39 -1.79 10.50
CA LEU A 180 22.62 -1.94 9.27
C LEU A 180 21.61 -0.81 9.07
N PHE A 181 21.22 -0.10 10.13
CA PHE A 181 20.21 0.94 10.03
C PHE A 181 20.75 2.16 9.27
N THR A 182 20.25 2.34 8.06
CA THR A 182 20.12 3.64 7.39
C THR A 182 18.82 4.31 7.85
N PRO A 183 18.68 5.64 7.72
CA PRO A 183 17.42 6.33 8.04
C PRO A 183 16.21 5.70 7.32
N ALA A 184 16.37 5.38 6.03
CA ALA A 184 15.32 4.75 5.22
C ALA A 184 14.98 3.34 5.71
N PHE A 185 15.99 2.49 5.98
CA PHE A 185 15.74 1.13 6.47
C PHE A 185 15.11 1.13 7.86
N PHE A 186 15.57 2.02 8.75
CA PHE A 186 15.00 2.19 10.08
C PHE A 186 13.51 2.55 10.02
N ARG A 187 13.14 3.54 9.19
CA ARG A 187 11.75 3.94 9.00
C ARG A 187 10.89 2.78 8.49
N VAL A 188 11.36 2.03 7.49
CA VAL A 188 10.64 0.87 6.95
C VAL A 188 10.42 -0.23 7.98
N VAL A 189 11.42 -0.50 8.83
CA VAL A 189 11.27 -1.46 9.94
C VAL A 189 10.18 -1.00 10.89
N ILE A 190 10.14 0.29 11.26
CA ILE A 190 9.07 0.80 12.12
C ILE A 190 7.71 0.71 11.43
N GLU A 191 7.60 1.13 10.16
CA GLU A 191 6.35 1.04 9.41
C GLU A 191 5.82 -0.41 9.33
N HIS A 192 6.72 -1.38 9.16
CA HIS A 192 6.40 -2.81 9.20
C HIS A 192 5.87 -3.25 10.57
N GLU A 193 6.57 -2.92 11.65
CA GLU A 193 6.13 -3.26 13.01
C GLU A 193 4.81 -2.57 13.38
N LEU A 194 4.56 -1.36 12.88
CA LEU A 194 3.26 -0.72 13.02
C LEU A 194 2.16 -1.49 12.26
N GLY A 195 2.42 -2.04 11.07
CA GLY A 195 1.48 -2.95 10.41
C GLY A 195 1.13 -4.17 11.28
N HIS A 196 2.09 -4.68 12.04
CA HIS A 196 1.85 -5.70 13.05
C HIS A 196 0.98 -5.23 14.23
N VAL A 197 1.12 -3.98 14.67
CA VAL A 197 0.23 -3.34 15.66
C VAL A 197 -1.21 -3.20 15.11
N LEU A 198 -1.39 -2.97 13.81
CA LEU A 198 -2.73 -2.93 13.21
C LEU A 198 -3.44 -4.29 13.24
N GLY A 199 -2.69 -5.39 13.22
CA GLY A 199 -3.23 -6.75 13.12
C GLY A 199 -2.78 -7.53 11.87
N LEU A 200 -1.91 -6.95 11.04
CA LEU A 200 -1.35 -7.62 9.87
C LEU A 200 -0.26 -8.62 10.28
N ASP A 201 -0.12 -9.68 9.48
CA ASP A 201 0.91 -10.71 9.62
C ASP A 201 1.68 -10.85 8.30
N HIS A 202 2.70 -11.69 8.36
CA HIS A 202 3.58 -11.95 7.25
C HIS A 202 2.93 -12.86 6.19
N PRO A 203 2.77 -12.41 4.93
CA PRO A 203 2.13 -13.18 3.88
C PRO A 203 2.95 -14.41 3.45
N ASP A 204 4.27 -14.35 3.56
CA ASP A 204 5.16 -15.47 3.21
C ASP A 204 5.03 -16.63 4.22
N GLN A 205 4.59 -16.37 5.45
CA GLN A 205 4.23 -17.43 6.41
C GLN A 205 2.93 -18.15 6.00
N CYS A 206 2.18 -17.59 5.06
CA CYS A 206 0.99 -18.14 4.44
C CYS A 206 1.27 -18.78 3.07
N GLY A 207 2.54 -18.87 2.67
CA GLY A 207 2.93 -19.35 1.34
C GLY A 207 2.70 -18.34 0.21
N ARG A 208 2.51 -17.06 0.55
CA ARG A 208 2.33 -15.96 -0.41
C ARG A 208 3.59 -15.11 -0.42
N ASP A 209 4.43 -15.29 -1.43
CA ASP A 209 5.62 -14.46 -1.63
C ASP A 209 5.25 -13.26 -2.50
N ALA A 210 5.01 -12.11 -1.87
CA ALA A 210 4.70 -10.85 -2.53
C ALA A 210 5.72 -9.77 -2.13
N ASN A 211 5.91 -8.78 -3.01
CA ASN A 211 6.80 -7.66 -2.74
C ASN A 211 6.08 -6.54 -1.97
N VAL A 212 5.74 -6.84 -0.71
CA VAL A 212 4.92 -5.98 0.17
C VAL A 212 5.70 -5.58 1.42
N LEU A 213 5.21 -4.57 2.14
CA LEU A 213 5.86 -4.10 3.36
C LEU A 213 5.87 -5.19 4.43
N MET A 214 4.75 -5.90 4.60
CA MET A 214 4.58 -6.92 5.65
C MET A 214 5.32 -8.24 5.41
N ARG A 215 6.26 -8.34 4.47
CA ARG A 215 7.02 -9.59 4.22
C ARG A 215 8.02 -9.92 5.35
N SER A 216 8.14 -11.19 5.76
CA SER A 216 9.03 -11.57 6.90
C SER A 216 10.52 -11.66 6.54
N ALA A 217 10.83 -12.02 5.29
CA ALA A 217 12.20 -12.17 4.83
C ALA A 217 12.75 -10.85 4.25
N PHE A 218 13.84 -10.37 4.85
CA PHE A 218 14.53 -9.13 4.51
C PHE A 218 14.92 -9.05 3.03
N LYS A 219 14.13 -8.31 2.24
CA LYS A 219 14.61 -7.56 1.06
C LYS A 219 14.49 -6.05 1.32
N PHE A 220 14.79 -5.67 2.57
CA PHE A 220 14.70 -4.30 3.05
C PHE A 220 16.03 -3.54 2.93
N ALA A 221 17.00 -4.07 2.19
CA ALA A 221 18.25 -3.35 1.97
C ALA A 221 17.99 -2.15 1.06
N ASP A 222 18.30 -0.95 1.54
CA ASP A 222 18.28 0.27 0.74
C ASP A 222 19.21 0.08 -0.49
N GLY A 223 18.60 0.01 -1.68
CA GLY A 223 19.27 -0.32 -2.95
C GLY A 223 18.96 -1.70 -3.53
N ASP A 224 18.21 -2.57 -2.84
CA ASP A 224 17.58 -3.72 -3.50
C ASP A 224 16.50 -3.21 -4.48
N PRO A 225 16.47 -3.65 -5.75
CA PRO A 225 15.43 -3.23 -6.70
C PRO A 225 14.00 -3.58 -6.24
N CYS A 226 13.86 -4.48 -5.27
CA CYS A 226 12.61 -4.88 -4.66
C CYS A 226 12.41 -4.30 -3.25
N PHE A 227 13.22 -3.32 -2.86
CA PHE A 227 13.02 -2.57 -1.62
C PHE A 227 11.63 -1.93 -1.60
N VAL A 228 10.86 -2.23 -0.56
CA VAL A 228 9.55 -1.63 -0.30
C VAL A 228 9.73 -0.60 0.81
N SER A 229 9.52 0.67 0.46
CA SER A 229 9.81 1.80 1.35
C SER A 229 8.60 2.37 2.08
N ALA A 230 7.41 1.81 1.83
CA ALA A 230 6.12 2.26 2.36
C ALA A 230 5.07 1.14 2.22
N PRO A 231 3.92 1.22 2.93
CA PRO A 231 2.81 0.30 2.71
C PRO A 231 2.41 0.23 1.23
N THR A 232 2.25 -0.99 0.72
CA THR A 232 1.78 -1.23 -0.65
C THR A 232 0.27 -1.36 -0.68
N ALA A 233 -0.32 -1.39 -1.90
CA ALA A 233 -1.76 -1.59 -2.07
C ALA A 233 -2.29 -2.86 -1.36
N ASP A 234 -1.48 -3.92 -1.27
CA ASP A 234 -1.83 -5.16 -0.57
C ASP A 234 -1.88 -4.96 0.95
N ASP A 235 -0.87 -4.29 1.51
CA ASP A 235 -0.81 -3.96 2.95
C ASP A 235 -2.01 -3.07 3.35
N LEU A 236 -2.35 -2.08 2.52
CA LEU A 236 -3.51 -1.21 2.72
C LEU A 236 -4.84 -1.93 2.57
N ALA A 237 -4.97 -2.86 1.64
CA ALA A 237 -6.15 -3.70 1.48
C ALA A 237 -6.37 -4.59 2.71
N GLY A 238 -5.29 -5.19 3.23
CA GLY A 238 -5.30 -5.91 4.50
C GLY A 238 -5.80 -5.04 5.64
N ALA A 239 -5.17 -3.89 5.88
CA ALA A 239 -5.54 -2.98 6.97
C ALA A 239 -6.99 -2.47 6.84
N THR A 240 -7.43 -2.16 5.62
CA THR A 240 -8.80 -1.72 5.31
C THR A 240 -9.85 -2.78 5.63
N MET A 241 -9.51 -4.06 5.53
CA MET A 241 -10.43 -5.13 5.93
C MET A 241 -10.51 -5.30 7.44
N ILE A 242 -9.43 -5.01 8.18
CA ILE A 242 -9.48 -4.97 9.65
C ILE A 242 -10.32 -3.77 10.10
N TYR A 243 -10.10 -2.60 9.50
CA TYR A 243 -10.72 -1.34 9.86
C TYR A 243 -11.53 -0.75 8.68
N PRO A 244 -12.76 -1.24 8.44
CA PRO A 244 -13.66 -0.62 7.48
C PRO A 244 -14.11 0.76 7.96
N VAL A 245 -14.34 1.71 7.06
CA VAL A 245 -14.99 2.98 7.43
C VAL A 245 -16.40 2.66 7.91
N VAL A 246 -16.66 2.91 9.20
CA VAL A 246 -18.00 2.90 9.77
C VAL A 246 -18.62 4.27 9.49
N ASN A 247 -19.60 4.32 8.58
CA ASN A 247 -20.19 5.53 7.98
C ASN A 247 -19.22 6.26 7.03
N PRO A 248 -19.04 5.80 5.78
CA PRO A 248 -18.40 6.64 4.78
C PRO A 248 -19.16 7.97 4.75
N GLU A 249 -18.44 9.08 4.85
CA GLU A 249 -19.00 10.38 4.48
C GLU A 249 -19.70 10.18 3.13
N PRO A 250 -20.98 10.58 2.97
CA PRO A 250 -21.68 10.35 1.72
C PRO A 250 -20.79 10.88 0.61
N THR A 251 -20.36 9.99 -0.29
CA THR A 251 -19.56 10.39 -1.44
C THR A 251 -20.25 11.62 -2.01
N PRO A 252 -19.56 12.78 -2.12
CA PRO A 252 -20.22 13.99 -2.57
C PRO A 252 -20.88 13.64 -3.89
N THR A 253 -22.23 13.69 -3.91
CA THR A 253 -22.97 13.40 -5.13
C THR A 253 -22.38 14.31 -6.18
N PRO A 254 -21.80 13.76 -7.27
CA PRO A 254 -21.23 14.59 -8.32
C PRO A 254 -22.27 15.64 -8.69
N ALA A 255 -21.85 16.91 -8.78
CA ALA A 255 -22.76 17.96 -9.20
C ALA A 255 -23.43 17.50 -10.50
N PRO A 256 -24.77 17.59 -10.63
CA PRO A 256 -25.48 17.07 -11.78
C PRO A 256 -24.87 17.65 -13.06
N VAL A 257 -24.42 16.76 -13.96
CA VAL A 257 -23.85 17.16 -15.24
C VAL A 257 -25.00 17.61 -16.13
N CYS A 258 -24.92 18.84 -16.63
CA CYS A 258 -25.93 19.38 -17.53
C CYS A 258 -26.02 18.53 -18.81
N GLY A 259 -27.20 18.00 -19.13
CA GLY A 259 -27.41 17.07 -20.24
C GLY A 259 -27.12 15.59 -19.92
N ASP A 260 -26.74 15.23 -18.68
CA ASP A 260 -26.61 13.84 -18.21
C ASP A 260 -27.93 13.43 -17.56
N VAL A 261 -28.86 12.97 -18.40
CA VAL A 261 -30.25 12.68 -18.01
C VAL A 261 -30.29 11.46 -17.10
N ASP A 262 -29.51 10.42 -17.42
CA ASP A 262 -29.49 9.16 -16.66
C ASP A 262 -28.63 9.21 -15.37
N GLY A 263 -27.81 10.26 -15.20
CA GLY A 263 -27.06 10.54 -13.98
C GLY A 263 -25.81 9.68 -13.80
N ASN A 264 -25.27 9.14 -14.89
CA ASN A 264 -24.07 8.29 -14.85
C ASN A 264 -22.75 9.09 -14.75
N GLY A 265 -22.83 10.42 -14.79
CA GLY A 265 -21.70 11.35 -14.72
C GLY A 265 -21.12 11.75 -16.08
N THR A 266 -21.71 11.31 -17.20
CA THR A 266 -21.28 11.63 -18.56
C THR A 266 -22.46 11.92 -19.47
N VAL A 267 -22.27 12.77 -20.48
CA VAL A 267 -23.30 13.05 -21.49
C VAL A 267 -23.06 12.15 -22.70
N THR A 268 -24.02 11.30 -23.04
CA THR A 268 -23.92 10.31 -24.12
C THR A 268 -25.16 10.31 -25.02
N LEU A 269 -25.23 9.37 -25.97
CA LEU A 269 -26.40 9.24 -26.85
C LEU A 269 -27.65 8.67 -26.15
N SER A 270 -27.51 8.02 -24.98
CA SER A 270 -28.68 7.61 -24.18
C SER A 270 -29.42 8.83 -23.62
N ASP A 271 -28.66 9.85 -23.21
CA ASP A 271 -29.20 11.12 -22.74
C ASP A 271 -29.90 11.87 -23.88
N LEU A 272 -29.28 11.91 -25.06
CA LEU A 272 -29.87 12.48 -26.26
C LEU A 272 -31.23 11.83 -26.59
N ALA A 273 -31.30 10.50 -26.54
CA ALA A 273 -32.55 9.79 -26.80
C ALA A 273 -33.64 10.17 -25.79
N SER A 274 -33.27 10.41 -24.53
CA SER A 274 -34.20 10.82 -23.48
C SER A 274 -34.71 12.26 -23.68
N VAL A 275 -33.83 13.18 -24.09
CA VAL A 275 -34.21 14.56 -24.42
C VAL A 275 -35.08 14.60 -25.69
N LEU A 276 -34.75 13.82 -26.72
CA LEU A 276 -35.56 13.70 -27.93
C LEU A 276 -36.95 13.14 -27.63
N ALA A 277 -37.05 12.13 -26.77
CA ALA A 277 -38.33 11.58 -26.34
C ALA A 277 -39.18 12.65 -25.61
N ALA A 278 -38.58 13.39 -24.69
CA ALA A 278 -39.26 14.48 -23.98
C ALA A 278 -39.72 15.61 -24.92
N ALA A 279 -38.88 16.00 -25.89
CA ALA A 279 -39.20 17.03 -26.89
C ALA A 279 -40.41 16.69 -27.78
N VAL A 280 -40.85 15.42 -27.80
CA VAL A 280 -42.04 14.96 -28.52
C VAL A 280 -43.12 14.41 -27.59
N ASP A 281 -43.12 14.85 -26.33
CA ASP A 281 -44.09 14.47 -25.28
C ASP A 281 -44.16 12.94 -25.01
N LEU A 282 -43.05 12.23 -25.21
CA LEU A 282 -42.91 10.83 -24.80
C LEU A 282 -42.23 10.75 -23.42
N SER A 283 -42.63 9.75 -22.63
CA SER A 283 -42.04 9.53 -21.31
C SER A 283 -40.56 9.21 -21.43
N SER A 284 -39.74 9.84 -20.57
CA SER A 284 -38.29 9.70 -20.57
C SER A 284 -37.69 10.00 -19.19
N GLY A 285 -36.36 9.91 -19.07
CA GLY A 285 -35.65 10.31 -17.85
C GLY A 285 -35.84 11.80 -17.49
N CYS A 286 -36.29 12.63 -18.42
CA CYS A 286 -36.56 14.05 -18.20
C CYS A 286 -37.78 14.32 -17.31
N ASP A 287 -38.72 13.38 -17.21
CA ASP A 287 -39.89 13.49 -16.33
C ASP A 287 -39.48 13.52 -14.85
N LEU A 288 -38.35 12.89 -14.52
CA LEU A 288 -37.84 12.77 -13.16
C LEU A 288 -37.02 13.99 -12.74
N VAL A 289 -36.23 14.55 -13.66
CA VAL A 289 -35.36 15.69 -13.39
C VAL A 289 -35.31 16.63 -14.60
N PRO A 290 -36.34 17.47 -14.82
CA PRO A 290 -36.43 18.34 -16.00
C PRO A 290 -35.24 19.28 -16.18
N SER A 291 -34.63 19.72 -15.07
CA SER A 291 -33.46 20.61 -15.07
C SER A 291 -32.20 20.01 -15.69
N ARG A 292 -32.16 18.70 -15.95
CA ARG A 292 -31.06 18.05 -16.70
C ARG A 292 -31.26 18.11 -18.20
N CYS A 293 -32.49 18.32 -18.66
CA CYS A 293 -32.88 18.23 -20.06
C CYS A 293 -33.04 19.58 -20.73
N ASP A 294 -33.39 20.64 -19.99
CA ASP A 294 -33.34 22.03 -20.47
C ASP A 294 -31.89 22.55 -20.38
N VAL A 295 -31.10 22.29 -21.43
CA VAL A 295 -29.67 22.58 -21.47
C VAL A 295 -29.37 23.95 -22.08
N ASP A 296 -30.36 24.57 -22.73
CA ASP A 296 -30.28 25.90 -23.34
C ASP A 296 -30.96 27.02 -22.53
N GLY A 297 -31.75 26.66 -21.51
CA GLY A 297 -32.35 27.57 -20.53
C GLY A 297 -33.63 28.23 -21.04
N SER A 298 -34.31 27.62 -22.00
CA SER A 298 -35.53 28.14 -22.64
C SER A 298 -36.80 27.93 -21.81
N ASP A 299 -36.70 27.33 -20.62
CA ASP A 299 -37.83 26.93 -19.75
C ASP A 299 -38.74 25.87 -20.41
N GLY A 300 -38.18 25.11 -21.36
CA GLY A 300 -38.81 23.99 -22.06
C GLY A 300 -37.79 22.90 -22.38
N ILE A 301 -38.27 21.73 -22.82
CA ILE A 301 -37.41 20.67 -23.37
C ILE A 301 -37.79 20.51 -24.83
N ASP A 302 -36.91 20.90 -25.74
CA ASP A 302 -37.19 20.84 -27.18
C ASP A 302 -36.01 20.28 -28.00
N VAL A 303 -36.09 20.42 -29.33
CA VAL A 303 -35.05 19.89 -30.24
C VAL A 303 -33.73 20.65 -30.17
N ILE A 304 -33.72 21.89 -29.65
CA ILE A 304 -32.52 22.68 -29.41
C ILE A 304 -31.75 22.09 -28.22
N ASP A 305 -32.46 21.64 -27.18
CA ASP A 305 -31.85 20.89 -26.08
C ASP A 305 -31.22 19.59 -26.55
N ALA A 306 -31.94 18.82 -27.37
CA ALA A 306 -31.43 17.59 -27.96
C ALA A 306 -30.15 17.86 -28.78
N ALA A 307 -30.14 18.88 -29.63
CA ALA A 307 -28.97 19.24 -30.41
C ALA A 307 -27.77 19.64 -29.52
N ASN A 308 -28.02 20.31 -28.40
CA ASN A 308 -26.97 20.66 -27.43
C ASN A 308 -26.43 19.44 -26.68
N VAL A 309 -27.28 18.48 -26.30
CA VAL A 309 -26.87 17.20 -25.69
C VAL A 309 -26.05 16.36 -26.69
N GLU A 310 -26.48 16.27 -27.95
CA GLU A 310 -25.73 15.59 -29.02
C GLU A 310 -24.33 16.17 -29.16
N ARG A 311 -24.21 17.50 -29.25
CA ARG A 311 -22.92 18.19 -29.36
C ARG A 311 -22.01 17.84 -28.19
N ARG A 312 -22.52 17.80 -26.96
CA ARG A 312 -21.74 17.43 -25.77
C ARG A 312 -21.31 15.96 -25.79
N ALA A 313 -22.17 15.06 -26.22
CA ALA A 313 -21.82 13.64 -26.38
C ALA A 313 -20.65 13.43 -27.36
N PHE A 314 -20.47 14.34 -28.32
CA PHE A 314 -19.33 14.35 -29.24
C PHE A 314 -18.19 15.29 -28.85
N GLY A 315 -18.21 15.86 -27.63
CA GLY A 315 -17.17 16.78 -27.15
C GLY A 315 -17.12 18.12 -27.90
N LEU A 316 -18.22 18.50 -28.56
CA LEU A 316 -18.35 19.77 -29.27
C LEU A 316 -18.86 20.87 -28.32
N PRO A 317 -18.48 22.14 -28.54
CA PRO A 317 -19.01 23.26 -27.77
C PRO A 317 -20.53 23.35 -27.90
N ALA A 318 -21.25 23.48 -26.78
CA ALA A 318 -22.70 23.65 -26.72
C ALA A 318 -23.06 24.78 -25.76
N ALA A 319 -24.28 25.31 -25.85
CA ALA A 319 -24.80 26.22 -24.84
C ALA A 319 -24.83 25.51 -23.48
N ASN A 320 -24.44 26.19 -22.40
CA ASN A 320 -24.46 25.69 -21.03
C ASN A 320 -25.37 26.57 -20.18
N ALA A 321 -26.66 26.25 -20.14
CA ALA A 321 -27.62 27.00 -19.33
C ALA A 321 -28.00 26.30 -18.01
N CYS A 322 -27.63 25.03 -17.79
CA CYS A 322 -27.82 24.43 -16.47
C CYS A 322 -26.80 25.01 -15.48
N ALA A 323 -27.13 26.18 -14.94
CA ALA A 323 -26.49 26.76 -13.78
C ALA A 323 -27.58 26.95 -12.72
N GLY A 324 -27.63 26.06 -11.73
CA GLY A 324 -28.30 26.29 -10.45
C GLY A 324 -29.79 26.66 -10.49
N ARG A 325 -30.63 25.77 -11.01
CA ARG A 325 -32.01 25.61 -10.51
C ARG A 325 -32.13 24.27 -9.79
#